data_AF-A0A227J488-F1
#
_entry.id   AF-A0A227J488-F1
#
_cell.length_a   1.000
_cell.length_b   1.000
_cell.length_c   1.000
_cell.angle_alpha   90.00
_cell.angle_beta   90.00
_cell.angle_gamma   90.00
#
_symmetry.space_group_name_H-M   'P 1'
#
loop_
_entity.id
_entity.type
_entity.pdbx_description
1 polymer ?
#
loop_
_entity_poly.entity_id
_entity_poly.type
_entity_poly.pdbx_seq_one_letter_code
_entity_poly.pdbx_strand_id
1 'polypeptide(L)'
;AVRDFIGSEFGDKYLPAKPLTYGSKEGAQEAHEAIRPSDVSVKAEDLQGVDADAHKLYSLIWNQFVACQMTPAEYDSTTISVKAAEYTLKAKGRILKFDGWTRVQRPMGKNE
;
A
#
# COMPACT_ATOMS: atom_id res chain seq x y z
N ALA A 1 -9.98 -15.02 -0.86
CA ALA A 1 -8.52 -15.19 -0.76
C ALA A 1 -7.84 -13.97 -0.11
N VAL A 2 -7.44 -12.92 -0.84
CA VAL A 2 -6.71 -11.78 -0.24
C VAL A 2 -7.52 -11.00 0.80
N ARG A 3 -8.83 -10.83 0.59
CA ARG A 3 -9.72 -10.16 1.56
C ARG A 3 -9.84 -10.95 2.87
N ASP A 4 -9.98 -12.26 2.76
CA ASP A 4 -10.08 -13.16 3.92
C ASP A 4 -8.76 -13.15 4.70
N PHE A 5 -7.63 -13.20 3.97
CA PHE A 5 -6.29 -13.03 4.56
C PHE A 5 -6.14 -11.68 5.27
N ILE A 6 -6.63 -10.58 4.69
CA ILE A 6 -6.56 -9.26 5.33
C ILE A 6 -7.38 -9.24 6.62
N GLY A 7 -8.61 -9.78 6.57
CA GLY A 7 -9.48 -9.88 7.74
C GLY A 7 -8.88 -10.73 8.85
N SER A 8 -8.25 -11.87 8.52
CA SER A 8 -7.65 -12.76 9.52
C SER A 8 -6.35 -12.21 10.12
N GLU A 9 -5.46 -11.65 9.30
CA GLU A 9 -4.11 -11.26 9.73
C GLU A 9 -4.04 -9.83 10.31
N PHE A 10 -4.86 -8.90 9.79
CA PHE A 10 -4.80 -7.48 10.19
C PHE A 10 -6.06 -7.03 10.95
N GLY A 11 -7.20 -7.72 10.74
CA GLY A 11 -8.47 -7.42 11.37
C GLY A 11 -9.37 -6.51 10.54
N ASP A 12 -10.65 -6.43 10.93
CA ASP A 12 -11.73 -5.80 10.14
C ASP A 12 -11.48 -4.33 9.78
N LYS A 13 -10.75 -3.59 10.63
CA LYS A 13 -10.40 -2.18 10.35
C LYS A 13 -9.55 -2.01 9.09
N TYR A 14 -8.81 -3.04 8.70
CA TYR A 14 -7.95 -3.03 7.52
C TYR A 14 -8.65 -3.55 6.27
N LEU A 15 -9.85 -4.12 6.40
CA LEU A 15 -10.61 -4.72 5.31
C LEU A 15 -11.73 -3.76 4.85
N PRO A 16 -11.64 -3.21 3.62
CA PRO A 16 -12.72 -2.41 3.07
C PRO A 16 -14.03 -3.21 2.97
N ALA A 17 -15.16 -2.57 3.27
CA ALA A 17 -16.48 -3.20 3.22
C ALA A 17 -16.82 -3.79 1.84
N LYS A 18 -16.32 -3.16 0.77
CA LYS A 18 -16.42 -3.66 -0.62
C LYS A 18 -15.03 -3.85 -1.21
N PRO A 19 -14.83 -4.80 -2.14
CA PRO A 19 -13.56 -4.96 -2.86
C PRO A 19 -13.16 -3.67 -3.59
N LEU A 20 -11.87 -3.37 -3.62
CA LEU A 20 -11.34 -2.23 -4.38
C LEU A 20 -11.04 -2.68 -5.81
N THR A 21 -11.62 -1.97 -6.78
CA THR A 21 -11.43 -2.27 -8.21
C THR A 21 -10.60 -1.18 -8.88
N TYR A 22 -9.59 -1.58 -9.64
CA TYR A 22 -8.72 -0.69 -10.40
C TYR A 22 -8.94 -0.92 -11.89
N GLY A 23 -9.21 0.15 -12.65
CA GLY A 23 -9.49 0.07 -14.08
C GLY A 23 -8.23 -0.18 -14.92
N SER A 24 -8.39 -0.84 -16.06
CA SER A 24 -7.35 -0.98 -17.08
C SER A 24 -7.34 0.23 -18.03
N LYS A 25 -6.20 0.49 -18.67
CA LYS A 25 -6.11 1.48 -19.76
C LYS A 25 -6.68 0.90 -21.05
N GLU A 26 -7.39 1.73 -21.83
CA GLU A 26 -7.82 1.39 -23.19
C GLU A 26 -6.63 1.03 -24.08
N GLY A 27 -6.79 -0.04 -24.89
CA GLY A 27 -5.77 -0.52 -25.83
C GLY A 27 -4.81 -1.58 -25.28
N ALA A 28 -4.95 -2.01 -24.02
CA ALA A 28 -4.22 -3.15 -23.49
C ALA A 28 -4.72 -4.46 -24.13
N GLN A 29 -4.00 -4.98 -25.12
CA GLN A 29 -4.23 -6.33 -25.63
C GLN A 29 -3.54 -7.36 -24.72
N GLU A 30 -4.22 -8.47 -24.45
CA GLU A 30 -3.74 -9.72 -23.81
C GLU A 30 -3.47 -9.70 -22.29
N ALA A 31 -3.54 -8.57 -21.58
CA ALA A 31 -3.37 -8.53 -20.12
C ALA A 31 -4.73 -8.58 -19.37
N HIS A 32 -5.18 -9.78 -19.03
CA HIS A 32 -6.45 -10.01 -18.31
C HIS A 32 -6.35 -9.82 -16.79
N GLU A 33 -5.14 -9.77 -16.24
CA GLU A 33 -4.91 -9.73 -14.80
C GLU A 33 -3.61 -8.99 -14.43
N ALA A 34 -3.61 -8.34 -13.27
CA ALA A 34 -2.42 -7.72 -12.70
C ALA A 34 -1.44 -8.77 -12.18
N ILE A 35 -0.14 -8.45 -12.15
CA ILE A 35 0.87 -9.30 -11.52
C ILE A 35 0.57 -9.36 -10.01
N ARG A 36 0.37 -10.58 -9.50
CA ARG A 36 0.04 -10.86 -8.10
C ARG A 36 0.57 -12.25 -7.70
N PRO A 37 0.71 -12.55 -6.40
CA PRO A 37 1.00 -13.91 -5.96
C PRO A 37 -0.11 -14.87 -6.39
N SER A 38 0.29 -16.09 -6.74
CA SER A 38 -0.64 -17.18 -7.07
C SER A 38 -1.45 -17.61 -5.83
N ASP A 39 -0.82 -17.61 -4.66
CA ASP A 39 -1.42 -17.82 -3.35
C ASP A 39 -0.91 -16.74 -2.37
N VAL A 40 -1.84 -16.05 -1.70
CA VAL A 40 -1.51 -14.96 -0.76
C VAL A 40 -0.93 -15.48 0.56
N SER A 41 -1.18 -16.74 0.91
CA SER A 41 -0.66 -17.35 2.13
C SER A 41 0.83 -17.70 2.06
N VAL A 42 1.37 -17.83 0.84
CA VAL A 42 2.81 -18.00 0.61
C VAL A 42 3.49 -16.65 0.74
N LYS A 43 4.31 -16.47 1.77
CA LYS A 43 5.11 -15.26 1.96
C LYS A 43 6.46 -15.39 1.27
N ALA A 44 7.18 -14.27 1.14
CA ALA A 44 8.47 -14.26 0.48
C ALA A 44 9.47 -15.20 1.18
N GLU A 45 9.36 -15.35 2.49
CA GLU A 45 10.21 -16.22 3.33
C GLU A 45 9.97 -17.71 3.08
N ASP A 46 8.81 -18.08 2.53
CA ASP A 46 8.43 -19.47 2.27
C ASP A 46 8.98 -19.99 0.92
N LEU A 47 9.48 -19.09 0.06
CA LEU A 47 10.04 -19.48 -1.23
C LEU A 47 11.37 -20.21 -1.06
N GLN A 48 11.51 -21.34 -1.76
CA GLN A 48 12.73 -22.14 -1.77
C GLN A 48 13.33 -22.20 -3.18
N GLY A 49 14.65 -22.28 -3.28
CA GLY A 49 15.35 -22.46 -4.55
C GLY A 49 15.35 -21.24 -5.48
N VAL A 50 15.06 -20.05 -4.96
CA VAL A 50 15.12 -18.78 -5.70
C VAL A 50 16.24 -17.90 -5.17
N ASP A 51 16.76 -17.01 -6.02
CA ASP A 51 17.79 -16.07 -5.60
C ASP A 51 17.25 -14.91 -4.75
N ALA A 52 18.16 -14.13 -4.17
CA ALA A 52 17.80 -13.02 -3.28
C ALA A 52 17.01 -11.91 -3.99
N ASP A 53 17.18 -11.71 -5.29
CA ASP A 53 16.48 -10.68 -6.03
C ASP A 53 15.06 -11.13 -6.41
N ALA A 54 14.87 -12.41 -6.71
CA ALA A 54 13.56 -13.03 -6.84
C ALA A 54 12.75 -12.94 -5.52
N HIS A 55 13.38 -13.16 -4.37
CA HIS A 55 12.73 -12.95 -3.06
C HIS A 55 12.28 -11.50 -2.87
N LYS A 56 13.14 -10.51 -3.16
CA LYS A 56 12.80 -9.08 -3.05
C LYS A 56 11.68 -8.70 -4.01
N LEU A 57 11.74 -9.19 -5.24
CA LEU A 57 10.71 -8.93 -6.25
C LEU A 57 9.37 -9.53 -5.84
N TYR A 58 9.37 -10.78 -5.36
CA TYR A 58 8.17 -11.41 -4.86
C TYR A 58 7.60 -10.65 -3.65
N SER A 59 8.45 -10.26 -2.69
CA SER A 59 8.02 -9.44 -1.54
C SER A 59 7.39 -8.12 -1.98
N LEU A 60 7.96 -7.45 -2.99
CA LEU A 60 7.39 -6.25 -3.57
C LEU A 60 6.00 -6.50 -4.19
N ILE A 61 5.87 -7.54 -5.01
CA ILE A 61 4.61 -7.94 -5.65
C ILE A 61 3.55 -8.29 -4.61
N TRP A 62 3.93 -9.10 -3.61
CA TRP A 62 3.05 -9.52 -2.53
C TRP A 62 2.57 -8.33 -1.70
N ASN A 63 3.49 -7.45 -1.27
CA ASN A 63 3.15 -6.26 -0.50
C ASN A 63 2.21 -5.34 -1.29
N GLN A 64 2.47 -5.14 -2.58
CA GLN A 64 1.64 -4.30 -3.45
C GLN A 64 0.24 -4.88 -3.66
N PHE A 65 0.13 -6.20 -3.82
CA PHE A 65 -1.14 -6.88 -4.01
C PHE A 65 -2.01 -6.89 -2.75
N VAL A 66 -1.42 -7.14 -1.58
CA VAL A 66 -2.16 -7.10 -0.30
C VAL A 66 -2.57 -5.67 0.01
N ALA A 67 -1.63 -4.71 -0.06
CA ALA A 67 -1.89 -3.31 0.25
C ALA A 67 -3.00 -2.69 -0.62
N CYS A 68 -3.11 -3.05 -1.91
CA CYS A 68 -4.13 -2.49 -2.79
C CYS A 68 -5.57 -2.91 -2.45
N GLN A 69 -5.75 -3.93 -1.59
CA GLN A 69 -7.06 -4.35 -1.10
C GLN A 69 -7.33 -3.94 0.35
N MET A 70 -6.41 -3.19 0.97
CA MET A 70 -6.55 -2.69 2.35
C MET A 70 -7.19 -1.30 2.40
N THR A 71 -7.68 -0.90 3.56
CA THR A 71 -8.20 0.44 3.81
C THR A 71 -7.11 1.52 3.69
N PRO A 72 -7.48 2.77 3.32
CA PRO A 72 -6.55 3.89 3.30
C PRO A 72 -5.88 4.15 4.66
N ALA A 73 -4.66 4.67 4.64
CA ALA A 73 -4.06 5.28 5.81
C ALA A 73 -4.71 6.64 6.10
N GLU A 74 -4.87 6.98 7.37
CA GLU A 74 -5.48 8.24 7.83
C GLU A 74 -4.44 9.09 8.54
N TYR A 75 -4.45 10.39 8.23
CA TYR A 75 -3.50 11.36 8.78
C TYR A 75 -4.20 12.64 9.21
N ASP A 76 -3.83 13.17 10.38
CA ASP A 76 -4.14 14.54 10.75
C ASP A 76 -3.13 15.46 10.07
N SER A 77 -3.59 16.24 9.09
CA SER A 77 -2.72 17.15 8.32
C SER A 77 -2.82 18.58 8.84
N THR A 78 -1.68 19.20 9.13
CA THR A 78 -1.56 20.60 9.56
C THR A 78 -0.79 21.39 8.53
N THR A 79 -1.35 22.53 8.09
CA THR A 79 -0.65 23.50 7.25
C THR A 79 -0.64 24.85 7.95
N ILE A 80 0.56 25.36 8.23
CA ILE A 80 0.77 26.68 8.81
C ILE A 80 1.23 27.61 7.69
N SER A 81 0.52 28.71 7.47
CA SER A 81 0.94 29.76 6.54
C SER A 81 1.31 31.01 7.34
N VAL A 82 2.51 31.53 7.12
CA VAL A 82 3.03 32.72 7.81
C VAL A 82 3.30 33.79 6.76
N LYS A 83 2.77 34.99 6.99
CA LYS A 83 3.06 36.15 6.15
C LYS A 83 4.21 36.95 6.76
N ALA A 84 5.22 37.28 5.97
CA ALA A 84 6.36 38.11 6.36
C ALA A 84 6.62 39.15 5.27
N ALA A 85 6.20 40.39 5.51
CA ALA A 85 6.14 41.45 4.49
C ALA A 85 5.37 40.98 3.23
N GLU A 86 6.00 41.01 2.05
CA GLU A 86 5.44 40.50 0.79
C GLU A 86 5.52 38.98 0.63
N TYR A 87 6.24 38.28 1.51
CA TYR A 87 6.44 36.84 1.42
C TYR A 87 5.35 36.07 2.16
N THR A 88 5.04 34.88 1.66
CA THR A 88 4.23 33.88 2.34
C THR A 88 5.02 32.59 2.48
N LEU A 89 5.30 32.18 3.71
CA LEU A 89 5.94 30.93 4.05
C LEU A 89 4.87 29.88 4.38
N LYS A 90 5.13 28.62 4.05
CA LYS A 90 4.26 27.50 4.39
C LYS A 90 5.05 26.39 5.04
N ALA A 91 4.59 25.93 6.20
CA ALA A 91 5.02 24.70 6.82
C ALA A 91 3.87 23.68 6.75
N LYS A 92 4.20 22.43 6.43
CA LYS A 92 3.24 21.32 6.42
C LYS A 92 3.76 20.25 7.37
N GLY A 93 2.87 19.69 8.16
CA GLY A 93 3.13 18.53 9.00
C GLY A 93 1.93 17.59 8.93
N ARG A 94 2.16 16.32 9.22
CA ARG A 94 1.10 15.32 9.34
C ARG A 94 1.41 14.37 10.49
N ILE A 95 0.37 13.87 11.13
CA ILE A 95 0.46 12.86 12.17
C ILE A 95 -0.34 11.64 11.72
N LEU A 96 0.29 10.46 11.72
CA LEU A 96 -0.39 9.21 11.37
C LEU A 96 -1.43 8.87 12.45
N LYS A 97 -2.68 8.65 12.03
CA LYS A 97 -3.81 8.25 12.89
C LYS A 97 -4.14 6.78 12.73
N PHE A 98 -4.02 6.29 11.49
CA PHE A 98 -4.23 4.89 11.15
C PHE A 98 -3.33 4.53 9.96
N ASP A 99 -2.57 3.45 10.09
CA ASP A 99 -1.58 3.02 9.10
C ASP A 99 -2.20 2.36 7.87
N GLY A 100 -3.41 1.78 7.95
CA GLY A 100 -4.10 1.19 6.80
C GLY A 100 -3.18 0.29 5.96
N TRP A 101 -3.21 0.46 4.64
CA TRP A 101 -2.33 -0.26 3.70
C TRP A 101 -0.82 -0.07 3.96
N THR A 102 -0.41 1.04 4.59
CA THR A 102 1.01 1.33 4.86
C THR A 102 1.64 0.39 5.89
N ARG A 103 0.80 -0.35 6.63
CA ARG A 103 1.22 -1.44 7.52
C ARG A 103 1.97 -2.54 6.78
N VAL A 104 1.58 -2.80 5.53
CA VAL A 104 2.18 -3.84 4.67
C VAL A 104 3.20 -3.25 3.70
N GLN A 105 2.84 -2.15 3.04
CA GLN A 105 3.71 -1.50 2.08
C GLN A 105 4.13 -0.13 2.61
N ARG A 106 5.35 -0.04 3.15
CA ARG A 106 5.87 1.24 3.64
C ARG A 106 5.96 2.25 2.49
N PRO A 107 5.50 3.49 2.67
CA PRO A 107 5.63 4.52 1.65
C PRO A 107 7.11 4.77 1.32
N MET A 108 7.45 4.91 0.05
CA MET A 108 8.77 5.37 -0.36
C MET A 108 8.88 6.88 -0.10
N GLY A 109 9.49 7.26 1.03
CA GLY A 109 9.78 8.65 1.40
C GLY A 109 10.42 8.75 2.77
N LYS A 110 11.44 9.62 2.90
CA LYS A 110 12.35 9.77 4.05
C LYS A 110 11.62 9.64 5.39
N ASN A 111 12.21 8.87 6.31
CA ASN A 111 11.94 8.92 7.75
C ASN A 111 11.62 10.38 8.13
N GLU A 112 10.35 10.64 8.46
CA GLU A 112 9.96 11.85 9.21
C GLU A 112 10.48 11.70 10.64
#